data_AF-A0A7X9XTZ0-F1
#
_entry.id   AF-A0A7X9XTZ0-F1
#
_cell.length_a   1.000
_cell.length_b   1.000
_cell.length_c   1.000
_cell.angle_alpha   90.00
_cell.angle_beta   90.00
_cell.angle_gamma   90.00
#
_symmetry.space_group_name_H-M   'P 1'
#
loop_
_entity.id
_entity.type
_entity.pdbx_description
1 polymer ?
#
loop_
_entity_poly.entity_id
_entity_poly.type
_entity_poly.pdbx_seq_one_letter_code
_entity_poly.pdbx_strand_id
1 'polypeptide(L)'
;MTFDASKYTKIKGFTVPKSFRPAPLTAEAKEWFYGRTILPAAIGYMRFQGLDITVEGAENMPVDGGAMVAVNHTGYFDFVYAGIPAFLNGRRLVRFMAKKEIFDNKIAGPLMRKMKHIEVDRFAGRGAYEEAVRRLRAGALVGIFPEATISRSFEIKELKTGTARLADDAGVPMVPVIMFGSQRVWTKGHKKQLGRVNVPVWIRVGEPIATTGDAAADTKTLQDAMAEQLHQLRLDYIDRYGDAPGAYWMPASLGGSAPTLEEANVMDEKLRLERIAKRDAKRDAKLIAEGKEPLGDTKLNDAAARGGDGDGGFGDGGGNGHVNGSHGFDGNSADTAGDSAAGDSTACSPER
;
A
#
# COMPACT_ATOMS: atom_id res chain seq x y z
N MET A 1 -3.20 13.59 26.62
CA MET A 1 -4.63 13.41 26.92
C MET A 1 -4.79 11.97 27.37
N THR A 2 -5.44 11.72 28.50
CA THR A 2 -5.60 10.35 29.03
C THR A 2 -6.62 9.55 28.22
N PHE A 3 -6.30 8.30 27.92
CA PHE A 3 -7.07 7.36 27.14
C PHE A 3 -8.35 7.03 27.89
N ASP A 4 -9.48 7.37 27.27
CA ASP A 4 -10.79 7.12 27.83
C ASP A 4 -11.36 5.82 27.26
N ALA A 5 -11.19 4.73 28.00
CA ALA A 5 -11.73 3.42 27.65
C ALA A 5 -13.26 3.42 27.48
N SER A 6 -13.97 4.37 28.11
CA SER A 6 -15.43 4.47 28.00
C SER A 6 -15.90 4.85 26.60
N LYS A 7 -15.01 5.41 25.76
CA LYS A 7 -15.30 5.75 24.35
C LYS A 7 -15.25 4.55 23.41
N TYR A 8 -14.82 3.38 23.87
CA TYR A 8 -14.62 2.20 23.03
C TYR A 8 -15.60 1.07 23.36
N THR A 9 -15.80 0.18 22.39
CA THR A 9 -16.57 -1.06 22.50
C THR A 9 -15.90 -2.18 21.71
N LYS A 10 -16.38 -3.42 21.86
CA LYS A 10 -15.87 -4.57 21.09
C LYS A 10 -16.86 -4.94 19.98
N ILE A 11 -16.41 -4.94 18.73
CA ILE A 11 -17.16 -5.48 17.58
C ILE A 11 -16.36 -6.65 16.99
N LYS A 12 -16.96 -7.84 16.94
CA LYS A 12 -16.35 -9.08 16.42
C LYS A 12 -15.00 -9.46 17.08
N GLY A 13 -14.70 -8.92 18.26
CA GLY A 13 -13.46 -9.12 19.01
C GLY A 13 -12.44 -7.97 18.90
N PHE A 14 -12.70 -6.97 18.05
CA PHE A 14 -11.85 -5.80 17.85
C PHE A 14 -12.36 -4.62 18.69
N THR A 15 -11.45 -3.88 19.31
CA THR A 15 -11.77 -2.63 20.01
C THR A 15 -11.98 -1.53 18.99
N VAL A 16 -13.13 -0.86 19.03
CA VAL A 16 -13.49 0.22 18.09
C VAL A 16 -14.17 1.36 18.85
N PRO A 17 -14.15 2.61 18.35
CA PRO A 17 -14.94 3.69 18.92
C PRO A 17 -16.43 3.34 19.01
N LYS A 18 -17.11 3.77 20.07
CA LYS A 18 -18.56 3.63 20.22
C LYS A 18 -19.34 4.41 19.16
N SER A 19 -18.73 5.41 18.53
CA SER A 19 -19.29 6.15 17.40
C SER A 19 -19.30 5.33 16.10
N PHE A 20 -18.41 4.33 15.96
CA PHE A 20 -18.29 3.56 14.74
C PHE A 20 -19.58 2.81 14.42
N ARG A 21 -20.03 2.91 13.16
CA ARG A 21 -21.20 2.22 12.62
C ARG A 21 -20.77 1.44 11.37
N PRO A 22 -20.66 0.11 11.45
CA PRO A 22 -20.30 -0.70 10.29
C PRO A 22 -21.28 -0.53 9.13
N ALA A 23 -20.77 -0.33 7.92
CA ALA A 23 -21.60 -0.35 6.72
C ALA A 23 -22.20 -1.75 6.44
N PRO A 24 -23.31 -1.81 5.67
CA PRO A 24 -23.90 -3.06 5.20
C PRO A 24 -22.92 -3.94 4.41
N LEU A 25 -23.22 -5.24 4.34
CA LEU A 25 -22.37 -6.18 3.63
C LEU A 25 -22.32 -5.90 2.12
N THR A 26 -21.10 -5.85 1.60
CA THR A 26 -20.83 -5.64 0.17
C THR A 26 -20.88 -6.96 -0.61
N ALA A 27 -20.83 -6.88 -1.94
CA ALA A 27 -20.82 -8.08 -2.78
C ALA A 27 -19.61 -9.00 -2.49
N GLU A 28 -18.45 -8.43 -2.18
CA GLU A 28 -17.23 -9.16 -1.81
C GLU A 28 -17.42 -10.04 -0.56
N ALA A 29 -18.32 -9.66 0.34
CA ALA A 29 -18.65 -10.44 1.53
C ALA A 29 -19.19 -11.84 1.19
N LYS A 30 -19.69 -12.04 -0.04
CA LYS A 30 -20.19 -13.31 -0.55
C LYS A 30 -19.10 -14.25 -1.06
N GLU A 31 -17.82 -13.84 -1.06
CA GLU A 31 -16.71 -14.73 -1.42
C GLU A 31 -16.60 -15.89 -0.43
N TRP A 32 -17.22 -17.00 -0.76
CA TRP A 32 -17.45 -18.12 0.15
C TRP A 32 -16.16 -18.65 0.77
N PHE A 33 -15.13 -18.90 -0.06
CA PHE A 33 -13.89 -19.48 0.46
C PHE A 33 -13.16 -18.50 1.40
N TYR A 34 -12.99 -17.24 1.00
CA TYR A 34 -12.28 -16.24 1.78
C TYR A 34 -13.01 -15.95 3.11
N GLY A 35 -14.31 -15.68 3.03
CA GLY A 35 -15.12 -15.31 4.18
C GLY A 35 -15.38 -16.45 5.17
N ARG A 36 -15.34 -17.71 4.72
CA ARG A 36 -15.69 -18.89 5.53
C ARG A 36 -14.50 -19.72 6.00
N THR A 37 -13.32 -19.53 5.40
CA THR A 37 -12.10 -20.28 5.79
C THR A 37 -10.97 -19.36 6.24
N ILE A 38 -10.45 -18.52 5.34
CA ILE A 38 -9.25 -17.71 5.57
C ILE A 38 -9.48 -16.72 6.71
N LEU A 39 -10.58 -15.97 6.65
CA LEU A 39 -10.84 -14.93 7.62
C LEU A 39 -11.17 -15.46 9.02
N PRO A 40 -12.05 -16.47 9.20
CA PRO A 40 -12.24 -17.09 10.51
C PRO A 40 -10.97 -17.72 11.07
N ALA A 41 -10.13 -18.35 10.23
CA ALA A 41 -8.86 -18.90 10.67
C ALA A 41 -7.90 -17.80 11.15
N ALA A 42 -7.78 -16.68 10.41
CA ALA A 42 -6.97 -15.54 10.81
C ALA A 42 -7.48 -14.92 12.13
N ILE A 43 -8.79 -14.70 12.27
CA ILE A 43 -9.39 -14.17 13.51
C ILE A 43 -9.19 -15.15 14.67
N GLY A 44 -9.38 -16.45 14.44
CA GLY A 44 -9.14 -17.50 15.43
C GLY A 44 -7.68 -17.51 15.90
N TYR A 45 -6.74 -17.39 14.96
CA TYR A 45 -5.31 -17.32 15.27
C TYR A 45 -4.97 -16.04 16.08
N MET A 46 -5.48 -14.87 15.68
CA MET A 46 -5.28 -13.62 16.43
C MET A 46 -5.85 -13.71 17.87
N ARG A 47 -7.00 -14.38 18.03
CA ARG A 47 -7.59 -14.65 19.37
C ARG A 47 -6.73 -15.61 20.19
N PHE A 48 -6.21 -16.67 19.57
CA PHE A 48 -5.26 -17.59 20.21
C PHE A 48 -3.99 -16.86 20.65
N GLN A 49 -3.47 -15.96 19.82
CA GLN A 49 -2.32 -15.12 20.15
C GLN A 49 -2.61 -14.11 21.29
N GLY A 50 -3.89 -13.89 21.61
CA GLY A 50 -4.33 -12.94 22.64
C GLY A 50 -4.17 -11.48 22.23
N LEU A 51 -4.15 -11.18 20.93
CA LEU A 51 -3.93 -9.81 20.45
C LEU A 51 -5.09 -8.88 20.87
N ASP A 52 -4.75 -7.74 21.48
CA ASP A 52 -5.72 -6.65 21.71
C ASP A 52 -5.64 -5.67 20.54
N ILE A 53 -6.48 -5.89 19.54
CA ILE A 53 -6.48 -5.06 18.33
C ILE A 53 -7.49 -3.93 18.50
N THR A 54 -7.00 -2.69 18.46
CA THR A 54 -7.81 -1.46 18.42
C THR A 54 -7.81 -0.87 17.02
N VAL A 55 -8.98 -0.50 16.52
CA VAL A 55 -9.16 0.04 15.16
C VAL A 55 -9.98 1.32 15.22
N GLU A 56 -9.48 2.38 14.59
CA GLU A 56 -10.15 3.68 14.43
C GLU A 56 -10.17 4.10 12.96
N GLY A 57 -11.18 4.90 12.60
CA GLY A 57 -11.36 5.39 11.23
C GLY A 57 -11.79 4.30 10.25
N ALA A 58 -12.24 3.13 10.71
CA ALA A 58 -12.64 2.04 9.81
C ALA A 58 -13.76 2.45 8.84
N GLU A 59 -14.58 3.44 9.21
CA GLU A 59 -15.57 4.11 8.38
C GLU A 59 -14.98 4.78 7.13
N ASN A 60 -13.71 5.18 7.16
CA ASN A 60 -13.00 5.81 6.03
C ASN A 60 -12.61 4.81 4.95
N MET A 61 -12.74 3.50 5.21
CA MET A 61 -12.57 2.48 4.19
C MET A 61 -13.76 2.51 3.21
N PRO A 62 -13.52 2.73 1.90
CA PRO A 62 -14.61 2.79 0.92
C PRO A 62 -15.39 1.48 0.83
N VAL A 63 -16.71 1.59 0.92
CA VAL A 63 -17.64 0.44 0.88
C VAL A 63 -18.11 0.14 -0.54
N ASP A 64 -17.97 1.10 -1.43
CA ASP A 64 -18.15 1.02 -2.88
C ASP A 64 -16.91 1.61 -3.57
N GLY A 65 -16.78 1.34 -4.88
CA GLY A 65 -15.60 1.74 -5.64
C GLY A 65 -14.30 1.05 -5.22
N GLY A 66 -13.23 1.40 -5.94
CA GLY A 66 -11.87 0.94 -5.67
C GLY A 66 -11.10 1.95 -4.85
N ALA A 67 -10.05 1.51 -4.17
CA ALA A 67 -9.13 2.40 -3.47
C ALA A 67 -7.76 1.76 -3.29
N MET A 68 -6.73 2.61 -3.28
CA MET A 68 -5.36 2.21 -2.98
C MET A 68 -5.10 2.31 -1.49
N VAL A 69 -5.05 1.18 -0.80
CA VAL A 69 -4.81 1.10 0.64
C VAL A 69 -3.31 1.13 0.91
N ALA A 70 -2.81 2.28 1.36
CA ALA A 70 -1.40 2.53 1.61
C ALA A 70 -1.07 2.29 3.09
N VAL A 71 -0.33 1.22 3.37
CA VAL A 71 -0.09 0.75 4.75
C VAL A 71 1.36 0.98 5.15
N ASN A 72 1.63 1.54 6.34
CA ASN A 72 3.00 1.50 6.86
C ASN A 72 3.46 0.06 7.10
N HIS A 73 4.76 -0.19 7.04
CA HIS A 73 5.30 -1.55 7.11
C HIS A 73 6.25 -1.74 8.29
N THR A 74 5.78 -2.38 9.35
CA THR A 74 6.50 -2.59 10.61
C THR A 74 6.78 -4.07 10.89
N GLY A 75 6.11 -5.01 10.23
CA GLY A 75 6.24 -6.44 10.46
C GLY A 75 5.74 -7.34 9.32
N TYR A 76 6.02 -8.64 9.43
CA TYR A 76 5.68 -9.62 8.39
C TYR A 76 4.18 -9.94 8.30
N PHE A 77 3.40 -9.63 9.35
CA PHE A 77 1.96 -9.89 9.40
C PHE A 77 1.09 -8.65 9.17
N ASP A 78 1.68 -7.51 8.82
CA ASP A 78 0.91 -6.27 8.64
C ASP A 78 -0.20 -6.42 7.59
N PHE A 79 0.02 -7.19 6.52
CA PHE A 79 -1.00 -7.43 5.50
C PHE A 79 -2.26 -8.14 6.04
N VAL A 80 -2.11 -8.95 7.09
CA VAL A 80 -3.25 -9.59 7.77
C VAL A 80 -4.02 -8.56 8.58
N TYR A 81 -3.30 -7.72 9.33
CA TYR A 81 -3.90 -6.71 10.21
C TYR A 81 -4.54 -5.56 9.42
N ALA A 82 -3.90 -5.11 8.35
CA ALA A 82 -4.38 -4.06 7.47
C ALA A 82 -5.69 -4.41 6.74
N GLY A 83 -6.06 -5.70 6.67
CA GLY A 83 -7.37 -6.12 6.17
C GLY A 83 -8.52 -5.95 7.17
N ILE A 84 -8.23 -5.73 8.46
CA ILE A 84 -9.24 -5.66 9.53
C ILE A 84 -10.20 -4.47 9.37
N PRO A 85 -9.74 -3.24 9.08
CA PRO A 85 -10.65 -2.11 8.89
C PRO A 85 -11.66 -2.35 7.76
N ALA A 86 -11.20 -2.84 6.60
CA ALA A 86 -12.05 -3.25 5.48
C ALA A 86 -13.03 -4.37 5.87
N PHE A 87 -12.60 -5.33 6.70
CA PHE A 87 -13.49 -6.37 7.21
C PHE A 87 -14.59 -5.80 8.13
N LEU A 88 -14.22 -4.84 8.99
CA LEU A 88 -15.15 -4.19 9.91
C LEU A 88 -16.17 -3.34 9.15
N ASN A 89 -15.76 -2.62 8.11
CA ASN A 89 -16.64 -1.76 7.32
C ASN A 89 -17.05 -2.40 5.99
N GLY A 90 -18.24 -3.01 5.94
CA GLY A 90 -18.79 -3.62 4.72
C GLY A 90 -18.22 -4.98 4.32
N ARG A 91 -17.34 -5.58 5.14
CA ARG A 91 -16.65 -6.87 4.87
C ARG A 91 -15.92 -6.89 3.52
N ARG A 92 -15.36 -5.75 3.14
CA ARG A 92 -14.49 -5.59 1.98
C ARG A 92 -13.21 -6.41 2.16
N LEU A 93 -12.58 -6.79 1.05
CA LEU A 93 -11.37 -7.62 1.03
C LEU A 93 -10.21 -6.90 0.35
N VAL A 94 -9.13 -6.65 1.10
CA VAL A 94 -7.94 -5.99 0.57
C VAL A 94 -7.06 -6.98 -0.20
N ARG A 95 -6.79 -6.69 -1.47
CA ARG A 95 -5.90 -7.48 -2.34
C ARG A 95 -4.52 -6.85 -2.37
N PHE A 96 -3.65 -7.29 -1.48
CA PHE A 96 -2.26 -6.84 -1.43
C PHE A 96 -1.47 -7.18 -2.70
N MET A 97 -0.64 -6.23 -3.12
CA MET A 97 0.46 -6.44 -4.05
C MET A 97 1.64 -7.02 -3.27
N ALA A 98 2.15 -8.17 -3.70
CA ALA A 98 3.23 -8.86 -2.99
C ALA A 98 4.26 -9.45 -3.96
N LYS A 99 5.51 -9.54 -3.50
CA LYS A 99 6.64 -9.97 -4.34
C LYS A 99 6.49 -11.43 -4.78
N LYS A 100 6.85 -11.71 -6.03
CA LYS A 100 6.83 -13.05 -6.64
C LYS A 100 7.47 -14.13 -5.76
N GLU A 101 8.55 -13.83 -5.05
CA GLU A 101 9.24 -14.81 -4.20
C GLU A 101 8.35 -15.36 -3.07
N ILE A 102 7.32 -14.61 -2.63
CA ILE A 102 6.32 -15.09 -1.67
C ILE A 102 5.38 -16.10 -2.34
N PHE A 103 5.02 -15.85 -3.60
CA PHE A 103 4.16 -16.72 -4.40
C PHE A 103 4.86 -18.02 -4.79
N ASP A 104 6.18 -18.00 -4.96
CA ASP A 104 6.99 -19.19 -5.26
C ASP A 104 7.21 -20.09 -4.03
N ASN A 105 6.89 -19.61 -2.81
CA ASN A 105 6.94 -20.43 -1.60
C ASN A 105 5.85 -21.53 -1.62
N LYS A 106 6.25 -22.78 -1.33
CA LYS A 106 5.36 -23.95 -1.39
C LYS A 106 4.16 -23.90 -0.41
N ILE A 107 4.27 -23.15 0.68
CA ILE A 107 3.23 -23.05 1.72
C ILE A 107 2.46 -21.73 1.57
N ALA A 108 3.17 -20.60 1.56
CA ALA A 108 2.55 -19.28 1.48
C ALA A 108 1.93 -19.01 0.11
N GLY A 109 2.55 -19.49 -0.97
CA GLY A 109 2.15 -19.19 -2.34
C GLY A 109 0.71 -19.61 -2.69
N PRO A 110 0.29 -20.86 -2.43
CA PRO A 110 -1.10 -21.28 -2.67
C PRO A 110 -2.11 -20.43 -1.89
N LEU A 111 -1.78 -20.06 -0.65
CA LEU A 111 -2.62 -19.21 0.19
C LEU A 111 -2.74 -17.80 -0.42
N MET A 112 -1.63 -17.17 -0.82
CA MET A 112 -1.61 -15.84 -1.44
C MET A 112 -2.46 -15.78 -2.71
N ARG A 113 -2.37 -16.80 -3.57
CA ARG A 113 -3.19 -16.90 -4.79
C ARG A 113 -4.68 -17.08 -4.46
N LYS A 114 -4.99 -17.90 -3.45
CA LYS A 114 -6.37 -18.11 -3.00
C LYS A 114 -7.00 -16.88 -2.36
N MET A 115 -6.17 -16.04 -1.73
CA MET A 115 -6.53 -14.71 -1.27
C MET A 115 -6.66 -13.67 -2.39
N LYS A 116 -6.42 -14.08 -3.64
CA LYS A 116 -6.42 -13.24 -4.85
C LYS A 116 -5.47 -12.05 -4.74
N HIS A 117 -4.35 -12.18 -4.03
CA HIS A 117 -3.31 -11.15 -4.02
C HIS A 117 -2.67 -11.00 -5.40
N ILE A 118 -2.09 -9.83 -5.64
CA ILE A 118 -1.47 -9.47 -6.92
C ILE A 118 0.02 -9.82 -6.82
N GLU A 119 0.46 -10.75 -7.69
CA GLU A 119 1.85 -11.14 -7.78
C GLU A 119 2.65 -10.07 -8.54
N VAL A 120 3.75 -9.63 -7.94
CA VAL A 120 4.62 -8.59 -8.51
C VAL A 120 5.95 -9.21 -8.87
N ASP A 121 6.18 -9.37 -10.17
CA ASP A 121 7.47 -9.75 -10.73
C ASP A 121 8.28 -8.49 -11.06
N ARG A 122 9.51 -8.40 -10.57
CA ARG A 122 10.41 -7.27 -10.81
C ARG A 122 10.98 -7.25 -12.24
N PHE A 123 10.94 -8.36 -12.95
CA PHE A 123 11.43 -8.48 -14.33
C PHE A 123 10.31 -8.28 -15.36
N ALA A 124 9.05 -8.47 -14.95
CA ALA A 124 7.86 -8.33 -15.79
C ALA A 124 6.85 -7.33 -15.18
N GLY A 125 7.35 -6.30 -14.46
CA GLY A 125 6.56 -5.45 -13.56
C GLY A 125 5.37 -4.72 -14.18
N ARG A 126 5.38 -4.54 -15.52
CA ARG A 126 4.26 -3.97 -16.27
C ARG A 126 2.95 -4.73 -16.07
N GLY A 127 3.00 -6.06 -16.05
CA GLY A 127 1.79 -6.88 -15.89
C GLY A 127 1.13 -6.71 -14.51
N ALA A 128 1.93 -6.60 -13.44
CA ALA A 128 1.39 -6.41 -12.09
C ALA A 128 0.77 -5.01 -11.89
N TYR A 129 1.36 -4.00 -12.54
CA TYR A 129 0.84 -2.64 -12.55
C TYR A 129 -0.52 -2.57 -13.27
N GLU A 130 -0.59 -3.07 -14.51
CA GLU A 130 -1.82 -3.09 -15.31
C GLU A 130 -2.94 -3.91 -14.63
N GLU A 131 -2.57 -5.03 -13.99
CA GLU A 131 -3.48 -5.85 -13.18
C GLU A 131 -4.06 -5.05 -12.00
N ALA A 132 -3.23 -4.30 -11.28
CA ALA A 132 -3.66 -3.49 -10.15
C ALA A 132 -4.60 -2.37 -10.60
N VAL A 133 -4.24 -1.61 -11.64
CA VAL A 133 -5.12 -0.58 -12.23
C VAL A 133 -6.46 -1.18 -12.65
N ARG A 134 -6.46 -2.33 -13.34
CA ARG A 134 -7.69 -2.99 -13.76
C ARG A 134 -8.58 -3.38 -12.57
N ARG A 135 -7.99 -3.90 -11.49
CA ARG A 135 -8.75 -4.29 -10.28
C ARG A 135 -9.29 -3.09 -9.52
N LEU A 136 -8.51 -2.02 -9.39
CA LEU A 136 -8.95 -0.77 -8.78
C LEU A 136 -10.15 -0.19 -9.53
N ARG A 137 -10.06 -0.08 -10.86
CA ARG A 137 -11.17 0.37 -11.73
C ARG A 137 -12.40 -0.54 -11.63
N ALA A 138 -12.20 -1.85 -11.42
CA ALA A 138 -13.28 -2.80 -11.19
C ALA A 138 -13.88 -2.73 -9.76
N GLY A 139 -13.43 -1.77 -8.94
CA GLY A 139 -13.97 -1.53 -7.62
C GLY A 139 -13.28 -2.30 -6.50
N ALA A 140 -12.08 -2.86 -6.69
CA ALA A 140 -11.37 -3.60 -5.64
C ALA A 140 -10.56 -2.67 -4.72
N LEU A 141 -10.40 -3.07 -3.46
CA LEU A 141 -9.36 -2.50 -2.59
C LEU A 141 -8.03 -3.18 -2.88
N VAL A 142 -7.03 -2.43 -3.32
CA VAL A 142 -5.66 -2.94 -3.53
C VAL A 142 -4.76 -2.41 -2.43
N GLY A 143 -4.04 -3.31 -1.77
CA GLY A 143 -3.15 -2.96 -0.66
C GLY A 143 -1.69 -2.87 -1.09
N ILE A 144 -0.97 -1.87 -0.61
CA ILE A 144 0.45 -1.68 -0.89
C ILE A 144 1.17 -1.15 0.35
N PHE A 145 2.45 -1.50 0.47
CA PHE A 145 3.37 -0.90 1.43
C PHE A 145 4.25 0.11 0.70
N PRO A 146 3.92 1.42 0.71
CA PRO A 146 4.62 2.43 -0.08
C PRO A 146 6.10 2.59 0.30
N GLU A 147 6.50 2.15 1.50
CA GLU A 147 7.89 2.11 1.99
C GLU A 147 8.75 1.00 1.33
N ALA A 148 8.14 0.12 0.52
CA ALA A 148 8.74 -1.01 -0.21
C ALA A 148 9.42 -2.12 0.63
N THR A 149 9.62 -1.91 1.93
CA THR A 149 10.34 -2.80 2.82
C THR A 149 9.95 -2.53 4.28
N ILE A 150 9.95 -3.57 5.14
CA ILE A 150 9.69 -3.40 6.58
C ILE A 150 10.69 -2.39 7.18
N SER A 151 10.16 -1.35 7.82
CA SER A 151 10.90 -0.35 8.57
C SER A 151 11.49 -0.97 9.85
N ARG A 152 12.81 -0.82 10.03
CA ARG A 152 13.50 -1.24 11.28
C ARG A 152 13.49 -0.16 12.34
N SER A 153 13.39 1.11 11.94
CA SER A 153 13.25 2.23 12.86
C SER A 153 11.82 2.39 13.37
N PHE A 154 10.87 1.73 12.69
CA PHE A 154 9.43 1.89 12.86
C PHE A 154 8.91 3.29 12.53
N GLU A 155 9.77 4.20 12.06
CA GLU A 155 9.41 5.47 11.45
C GLU A 155 8.92 5.28 10.03
N ILE A 156 8.13 6.24 9.53
CA ILE A 156 7.72 6.31 8.13
C ILE A 156 8.96 6.59 7.28
N LYS A 157 9.27 5.66 6.38
CA LYS A 157 10.33 5.83 5.39
C LYS A 157 9.88 6.73 4.24
N GLU A 158 10.83 7.10 3.39
CA GLU A 158 10.52 7.67 2.08
C GLU A 158 9.59 6.74 1.29
N LEU A 159 8.50 7.31 0.79
CA LEU A 159 7.50 6.57 0.03
C LEU A 159 7.85 6.55 -1.46
N LYS A 160 7.61 5.41 -2.11
CA LYS A 160 7.74 5.30 -3.57
C LYS A 160 6.49 5.84 -4.27
N THR A 161 6.70 6.49 -5.42
CA THR A 161 5.61 7.16 -6.19
C THR A 161 4.62 6.20 -6.84
N GLY A 162 4.94 4.91 -6.95
CA GLY A 162 4.06 3.92 -7.57
C GLY A 162 2.67 3.81 -6.95
N THR A 163 2.51 4.10 -5.65
CA THR A 163 1.20 4.15 -4.98
C THR A 163 0.31 5.24 -5.57
N ALA A 164 0.84 6.46 -5.69
CA ALA A 164 0.12 7.60 -6.26
C ALA A 164 -0.19 7.37 -7.74
N ARG A 165 0.79 6.90 -8.52
CA ARG A 165 0.60 6.60 -9.95
C ARG A 165 -0.50 5.55 -10.20
N LEU A 166 -0.52 4.46 -9.42
CA LEU A 166 -1.55 3.43 -9.53
C LEU A 166 -2.94 3.96 -9.18
N ALA A 167 -3.04 4.81 -8.15
CA ALA A 167 -4.29 5.42 -7.73
C ALA A 167 -4.81 6.39 -8.81
N ASP A 168 -3.91 7.22 -9.36
CA ASP A 168 -4.23 8.21 -10.38
C ASP A 168 -4.66 7.56 -11.70
N ASP A 169 -3.88 6.60 -12.20
CA ASP A 169 -4.23 5.84 -13.41
C ASP A 169 -5.56 5.10 -13.26
N ALA A 170 -5.90 4.64 -12.05
CA ALA A 170 -7.16 3.98 -11.79
C ALA A 170 -8.33 4.95 -11.53
N GLY A 171 -8.08 6.25 -11.30
CA GLY A 171 -9.09 7.23 -10.91
C GLY A 171 -9.70 6.93 -9.54
N VAL A 172 -8.89 6.49 -8.58
CA VAL A 172 -9.33 6.08 -7.23
C VAL A 172 -8.53 6.80 -6.14
N PRO A 173 -9.09 6.98 -4.93
CA PRO A 173 -8.35 7.61 -3.84
C PRO A 173 -7.29 6.67 -3.24
N MET A 174 -6.30 7.28 -2.58
CA MET A 174 -5.39 6.61 -1.65
C MET A 174 -5.96 6.66 -0.24
N VAL A 175 -5.92 5.55 0.50
CA VAL A 175 -6.39 5.48 1.89
C VAL A 175 -5.20 5.12 2.78
N PRO A 176 -4.68 6.06 3.59
CA PRO A 176 -3.58 5.77 4.49
C PRO A 176 -4.06 4.90 5.66
N VAL A 177 -3.32 3.83 5.95
CA VAL A 177 -3.55 2.93 7.08
C VAL A 177 -2.26 2.81 7.87
N ILE A 178 -2.30 3.31 9.10
CA ILE A 178 -1.18 3.26 10.02
C ILE A 178 -1.45 2.23 11.10
N MET A 179 -0.43 1.44 11.42
CA MET A 179 -0.46 0.55 12.57
C MET A 179 0.82 0.61 13.41
N PHE A 180 0.65 0.33 14.69
CA PHE A 180 1.74 0.21 15.66
C PHE A 180 1.48 -0.92 16.65
N GLY A 181 2.55 -1.56 17.11
CA GLY A 181 2.52 -2.72 18.00
C GLY A 181 2.62 -4.06 17.25
N SER A 182 2.27 -4.12 15.96
CA SER A 182 2.36 -5.34 15.15
C SER A 182 3.80 -5.87 15.03
N GLN A 183 4.80 -4.97 15.03
CA GLN A 183 6.22 -5.33 14.98
C GLN A 183 6.69 -6.24 16.12
N ARG A 184 5.97 -6.24 17.26
CA ARG A 184 6.25 -7.08 18.43
C ARG A 184 5.91 -8.56 18.18
N VAL A 185 5.06 -8.85 17.18
CA VAL A 185 4.68 -10.21 16.81
C VAL A 185 5.77 -10.82 15.93
N TRP A 186 6.13 -10.17 14.83
CA TRP A 186 7.22 -10.62 13.99
C TRP A 186 7.72 -9.51 13.05
N THR A 187 8.95 -9.07 13.25
CA THR A 187 9.63 -8.08 12.40
C THR A 187 11.05 -8.51 12.03
N LYS A 188 11.72 -7.75 11.15
CA LYS A 188 13.09 -8.03 10.69
C LYS A 188 14.08 -8.00 11.85
N GLY A 189 15.04 -8.93 11.84
CA GLY A 189 16.12 -8.95 12.84
C GLY A 189 15.70 -9.46 14.22
N HIS A 190 14.41 -9.77 14.43
CA HIS A 190 13.89 -10.23 15.72
C HIS A 190 13.20 -11.59 15.60
N LYS A 191 13.13 -12.31 16.73
CA LYS A 191 12.51 -13.64 16.81
C LYS A 191 11.01 -13.54 16.53
N LYS A 192 10.48 -14.49 15.77
CA LYS A 192 9.04 -14.63 15.53
C LYS A 192 8.32 -15.07 16.81
N GLN A 193 7.28 -14.35 17.19
CA GLN A 193 6.46 -14.63 18.37
C GLN A 193 5.10 -15.18 17.93
N LEU A 194 5.05 -16.48 17.62
CA LEU A 194 3.87 -17.13 17.02
C LEU A 194 2.92 -17.79 18.04
N GLY A 195 3.28 -17.79 19.32
CA GLY A 195 2.47 -18.32 20.41
C GLY A 195 1.45 -17.30 20.95
N ARG A 196 1.04 -17.47 22.21
CA ARG A 196 0.21 -16.49 22.91
C ARG A 196 1.08 -15.34 23.43
N VAL A 197 0.99 -14.20 22.76
CA VAL A 197 1.89 -13.06 22.96
C VAL A 197 1.24 -11.89 23.71
N ASN A 198 -0.09 -11.82 23.71
CA ASN A 198 -0.88 -10.77 24.38
C ASN A 198 -0.41 -9.34 24.04
N VAL A 199 -0.13 -9.11 22.75
CA VAL A 199 0.38 -7.83 22.26
C VAL A 199 -0.78 -6.93 21.84
N PRO A 200 -0.85 -5.67 22.32
CA PRO A 200 -1.72 -4.67 21.74
C PRO A 200 -1.23 -4.24 20.35
N VAL A 201 -2.16 -4.15 19.41
CA VAL A 201 -1.93 -3.62 18.06
C VAL A 201 -2.99 -2.55 17.81
N TRP A 202 -2.56 -1.35 17.44
CA TRP A 202 -3.48 -0.25 17.14
C TRP A 202 -3.38 0.10 15.68
N ILE A 203 -4.53 0.21 15.02
CA ILE A 203 -4.68 0.54 13.60
C ILE A 203 -5.53 1.80 13.48
N ARG A 204 -5.06 2.77 12.70
CA ARG A 204 -5.80 3.96 12.29
C ARG A 204 -5.90 4.02 10.78
N VAL A 205 -7.10 4.27 10.29
CA VAL A 205 -7.35 4.57 8.88
C VAL A 205 -7.59 6.06 8.76
N GLY A 206 -6.88 6.73 7.85
CA GLY A 206 -7.07 8.15 7.58
C GLY A 206 -8.13 8.40 6.53
N GLU A 207 -8.46 9.67 6.34
CA GLU A 207 -9.38 10.08 5.28
C GLU A 207 -8.84 9.70 3.90
N PRO A 208 -9.70 9.31 2.94
CA PRO A 208 -9.29 9.10 1.55
C PRO A 208 -8.70 10.37 0.94
N ILE A 209 -7.54 10.23 0.31
CA ILE A 209 -6.78 11.29 -0.36
C ILE A 209 -7.00 11.12 -1.87
N ALA A 210 -7.60 12.11 -2.52
CA ALA A 210 -7.73 12.15 -3.97
C ALA A 210 -6.37 12.42 -4.63
N THR A 211 -6.16 11.87 -5.83
CA THR A 211 -4.97 12.17 -6.64
C THR A 211 -5.16 13.48 -7.41
N THR A 212 -4.05 14.16 -7.68
CA THR A 212 -4.01 15.41 -8.44
C THR A 212 -3.44 15.25 -9.85
N GLY A 213 -2.91 14.07 -10.16
CA GLY A 213 -2.15 13.79 -11.38
C GLY A 213 -0.64 14.06 -11.23
N ASP A 214 -0.22 14.76 -10.18
CA ASP A 214 1.18 14.90 -9.82
C ASP A 214 1.57 13.83 -8.79
N ALA A 215 2.18 12.75 -9.30
CA ALA A 215 2.58 11.62 -8.47
C ALA A 215 3.56 12.01 -7.35
N ALA A 216 4.41 13.02 -7.53
CA ALA A 216 5.36 13.43 -6.49
C ALA A 216 4.65 14.22 -5.38
N ALA A 217 3.79 15.17 -5.76
CA ALA A 217 2.98 15.92 -4.81
C ALA A 217 2.03 15.00 -4.03
N ASP A 218 1.31 14.11 -4.72
CA ASP A 218 0.38 13.15 -4.12
C ASP A 218 1.10 12.20 -3.15
N THR A 219 2.31 11.74 -3.51
CA THR A 219 3.15 10.91 -2.63
C THR A 219 3.56 11.67 -1.38
N LYS A 220 3.90 12.96 -1.50
CA LYS A 220 4.23 13.80 -0.35
C LYS A 220 3.04 14.00 0.57
N THR A 221 1.86 14.29 0.01
CA THR A 221 0.61 14.40 0.77
C THR A 221 0.29 13.11 1.53
N LEU A 222 0.44 11.96 0.86
CA LEU A 222 0.28 10.66 1.50
C LEU A 222 1.29 10.45 2.64
N GLN A 223 2.56 10.78 2.41
CA GLN A 223 3.62 10.63 3.42
C GLN A 223 3.36 11.50 4.66
N ASP A 224 2.91 12.74 4.46
CA ASP A 224 2.58 13.66 5.56
C ASP A 224 1.39 13.16 6.36
N ALA A 225 0.33 12.70 5.69
CA ALA A 225 -0.82 12.10 6.35
C ALA A 225 -0.42 10.87 7.17
N MET A 226 0.39 9.97 6.60
CA MET A 226 0.89 8.77 7.28
C MET A 226 1.78 9.13 8.49
N ALA A 227 2.65 10.13 8.37
CA ALA A 227 3.53 10.57 9.45
C ALA A 227 2.76 11.19 10.62
N GLU A 228 1.80 12.08 10.33
CA GLU A 228 0.95 12.69 11.35
C GLU A 228 0.10 11.63 12.07
N GLN A 229 -0.53 10.72 11.32
CA GLN A 229 -1.30 9.64 11.92
C GLN A 229 -0.45 8.72 12.79
N LEU A 230 0.78 8.40 12.38
CA LEU A 230 1.69 7.60 13.20
C LEU A 230 2.10 8.32 14.48
N HIS A 231 2.36 9.62 14.40
CA HIS A 231 2.67 10.44 15.56
C HIS A 231 1.54 10.38 16.60
N GLN A 232 0.31 10.71 16.18
CA GLN A 232 -0.86 10.65 17.08
C GLN A 232 -1.11 9.24 17.61
N LEU A 233 -1.00 8.22 16.76
CA LEU A 233 -1.24 6.83 17.15
C LEU A 233 -0.29 6.40 18.26
N ARG A 234 0.99 6.77 18.18
CA ARG A 234 1.99 6.43 19.21
C ARG A 234 1.74 7.16 20.53
N LEU A 235 1.30 8.42 20.49
CA LEU A 235 0.93 9.15 21.69
C LEU A 235 -0.20 8.44 22.43
N ASP A 236 -1.27 8.09 21.72
CA ASP A 236 -2.41 7.38 22.31
C ASP A 236 -2.06 5.95 22.74
N TYR A 237 -1.18 5.29 21.99
CA TYR A 237 -0.66 3.97 22.35
C TYR A 237 0.13 4.00 23.67
N ILE A 238 1.04 4.96 23.84
CA ILE A 238 1.82 5.12 25.06
C ILE A 238 0.91 5.48 26.22
N ASP A 239 -0.02 6.40 26.01
CA ASP A 239 -0.94 6.84 27.06
C ASP A 239 -1.82 5.67 27.56
N ARG A 240 -2.29 4.80 26.66
CA ARG A 240 -3.09 3.62 27.04
C ARG A 240 -2.28 2.46 27.63
N TYR A 241 -1.14 2.13 27.02
CA TYR A 241 -0.44 0.87 27.28
C TYR A 241 0.88 1.05 28.04
N GLY A 242 1.28 2.29 28.33
CA GLY A 242 2.57 2.66 28.89
C GLY A 242 3.65 2.84 27.82
N ASP A 243 4.71 3.54 28.20
CA ASP A 243 5.94 3.58 27.43
C ASP A 243 6.74 2.27 27.61
N ALA A 244 7.81 2.14 26.85
CA ALA A 244 8.71 0.98 26.92
C ALA A 244 10.14 1.40 26.55
N PRO A 245 10.80 2.22 27.38
CA PRO A 245 12.15 2.69 27.10
C PRO A 245 13.11 1.51 26.94
N GLY A 246 14.04 1.63 26.00
CA GLY A 246 15.01 0.59 25.63
C GLY A 246 14.42 -0.63 24.91
N ALA A 247 13.10 -0.70 24.70
CA ALA A 247 12.50 -1.83 24.00
C ALA A 247 12.84 -1.81 22.50
N TYR A 248 13.16 -2.97 21.94
CA TYR A 248 13.59 -3.09 20.53
C TYR A 248 12.53 -2.68 19.51
N TRP A 249 11.26 -2.69 19.92
CA TRP A 249 10.11 -2.40 19.06
C TRP A 249 9.65 -0.94 19.15
N MET A 250 10.26 -0.16 20.05
CA MET A 250 10.04 1.27 20.19
C MET A 250 11.08 2.03 19.36
N PRO A 251 10.67 3.09 18.63
CA PRO A 251 11.59 3.93 17.87
C PRO A 251 12.54 4.68 18.80
N ALA A 252 13.74 5.00 18.31
CA ALA A 252 14.73 5.79 19.05
C ALA A 252 14.19 7.17 19.48
N SER A 253 13.33 7.78 18.67
CA SER A 253 12.64 9.05 18.96
C SER A 253 11.75 9.00 20.21
N LEU A 254 11.35 7.81 20.65
CA LEU A 254 10.55 7.55 21.85
C LEU A 254 11.35 6.80 22.92
N GLY A 255 12.68 6.87 22.88
CA GLY A 255 13.56 6.25 23.87
C GLY A 255 13.70 4.73 23.73
N GLY A 256 13.25 4.14 22.63
CA GLY A 256 13.44 2.72 22.34
C GLY A 256 14.84 2.38 21.81
N SER A 257 15.09 1.08 21.58
CA SER A 257 16.36 0.59 21.03
C SER A 257 16.30 0.19 19.56
N ALA A 258 15.19 0.47 18.87
CA ALA A 258 15.15 0.36 17.42
C ALA A 258 16.18 1.35 16.81
N PRO A 259 16.83 1.00 15.70
CA PRO A 259 17.78 1.90 15.04
C PRO A 259 17.09 3.20 14.61
N THR A 260 17.87 4.27 14.50
CA THR A 260 17.38 5.52 13.89
C THR A 260 17.00 5.27 12.43
N LEU A 261 16.20 6.18 11.85
CA LEU A 261 15.82 6.07 10.43
C LEU A 261 17.04 6.06 9.51
N GLU A 262 18.05 6.88 9.81
CA GLU A 262 19.30 6.94 9.07
C GLU A 262 20.08 5.62 9.13
N GLU A 263 20.30 5.08 10.33
CA GLU A 263 20.96 3.79 10.53
C GLU A 263 20.19 2.65 9.83
N ALA A 264 18.87 2.65 9.95
CA ALA A 264 18.00 1.66 9.31
C ALA A 264 18.11 1.72 7.78
N ASN A 265 18.22 2.91 7.20
CA ASN A 265 18.42 3.11 5.77
C ASN A 265 19.78 2.59 5.31
N VAL A 266 20.86 2.88 6.04
CA VAL A 266 22.20 2.32 5.77
C VAL A 266 22.18 0.79 5.82
N MET A 267 21.51 0.20 6.83
CA MET A 267 21.37 -1.25 6.93
C MET A 267 20.57 -1.86 5.78
N ASP A 268 19.47 -1.23 5.37
CA ASP A 268 18.66 -1.69 4.24
C ASP A 268 19.45 -1.63 2.93
N GLU A 269 20.20 -0.55 2.72
CA GLU A 269 21.02 -0.37 1.52
C GLU A 269 22.13 -1.41 1.44
N LYS A 270 22.86 -1.64 2.54
CA LYS A 270 23.86 -2.70 2.63
C LYS A 270 23.25 -4.07 2.27
N LEU A 271 22.11 -4.42 2.86
CA LEU A 271 21.45 -5.69 2.59
C LEU A 271 20.91 -5.79 1.17
N ARG A 272 20.53 -4.67 0.54
CA ARG A 272 20.14 -4.60 -0.87
C ARG A 272 21.33 -4.93 -1.76
N LEU A 273 22.48 -4.30 -1.53
CA LEU A 273 23.72 -4.53 -2.26
C LEU A 273 24.20 -5.99 -2.11
N GLU A 274 24.19 -6.54 -0.89
CA GLU A 274 24.54 -7.95 -0.65
C GLU A 274 23.62 -8.92 -1.40
N ARG A 275 22.32 -8.63 -1.48
CA ARG A 275 21.37 -9.46 -2.24
C ARG A 275 21.61 -9.38 -3.75
N ILE A 276 21.93 -8.20 -4.26
CA ILE A 276 22.28 -8.00 -5.66
C ILE A 276 23.54 -8.80 -5.99
N ALA A 277 24.61 -8.65 -5.20
CA ALA A 277 25.85 -9.39 -5.38
C ALA A 277 25.63 -10.91 -5.35
N LYS A 278 24.87 -11.43 -4.36
CA LYS A 278 24.54 -12.86 -4.28
C LYS A 278 23.75 -13.35 -5.50
N ARG A 279 22.81 -12.54 -6.00
CA ARG A 279 22.03 -12.87 -7.19
C ARG A 279 22.93 -12.91 -8.43
N ASP A 280 23.77 -11.90 -8.60
CA ASP A 280 24.62 -11.76 -9.78
C ASP A 280 25.68 -12.88 -9.80
N ALA A 281 26.28 -13.21 -8.65
CA ALA A 281 27.14 -14.39 -8.50
C ALA A 281 26.42 -15.70 -8.85
N LYS A 282 25.17 -15.89 -8.43
CA LYS A 282 24.38 -17.08 -8.76
C LYS A 282 24.03 -17.15 -10.26
N ARG A 283 23.72 -16.00 -10.88
CA ARG A 283 23.49 -15.89 -12.32
C ARG A 283 24.74 -16.26 -13.10
N ASP A 284 25.88 -15.70 -12.73
CA ASP A 284 27.14 -15.92 -13.45
C ASP A 284 27.64 -17.36 -13.28
N ALA A 285 27.51 -17.95 -12.09
CA ALA A 285 27.76 -19.38 -11.88
C ALA A 285 26.88 -20.26 -12.78
N LYS A 286 25.62 -19.87 -13.01
CA LYS A 286 24.72 -20.57 -13.93
C LYS A 286 25.16 -20.41 -15.40
N LEU A 287 25.57 -19.21 -15.81
CA LEU A 287 26.07 -18.97 -17.17
C LEU A 287 27.34 -19.78 -17.45
N ILE A 288 28.29 -19.80 -16.51
CA ILE A 288 29.52 -20.59 -16.61
C ILE A 288 29.19 -22.08 -16.73
N ALA A 289 28.25 -22.59 -15.94
CA ALA A 289 27.81 -23.98 -16.04
C ALA A 289 27.13 -24.31 -17.39
N GLU A 290 26.55 -23.31 -18.07
CA GLU A 290 25.98 -23.41 -19.42
C GLU A 290 27.01 -23.16 -20.54
N GLY A 291 28.31 -22.99 -20.21
CA GLY A 291 29.36 -22.69 -21.19
C GLY A 291 29.32 -21.28 -21.77
N LYS A 292 28.60 -20.36 -21.11
CA LYS A 292 28.48 -18.95 -21.50
C LYS A 292 29.39 -18.07 -20.64
N GLU A 293 29.79 -16.93 -21.19
CA GLU A 293 30.60 -15.96 -20.43
C GLU A 293 29.81 -15.34 -19.27
N PRO A 294 30.45 -15.10 -18.11
CA PRO A 294 29.83 -14.37 -17.00
C PRO A 294 29.58 -12.92 -17.40
N LEU A 295 28.48 -12.35 -16.91
CA LEU A 295 28.13 -10.96 -17.22
C LEU A 295 28.80 -9.96 -16.26
N GLY A 296 29.38 -10.43 -15.15
CA GLY A 296 30.04 -9.58 -14.16
C GLY A 296 29.06 -8.68 -13.40
N ASP A 297 29.59 -7.65 -12.73
CA ASP A 297 28.83 -6.69 -11.91
C ASP A 297 28.00 -5.70 -12.74
N THR A 298 27.07 -6.22 -13.55
CA THR A 298 26.19 -5.47 -14.44
C THR A 298 25.42 -4.33 -13.78
N LYS A 299 25.10 -4.41 -12.47
CA LYS A 299 24.30 -3.39 -11.77
C LYS A 299 25.11 -2.33 -11.01
N LEU A 300 26.37 -2.59 -10.64
CA LEU A 300 27.26 -1.55 -10.09
C LEU A 300 27.69 -0.58 -11.19
N ASN A 301 27.92 -1.08 -12.41
CA ASN A 301 28.27 -0.27 -13.56
C ASN A 301 27.08 0.59 -14.07
N ASP A 302 25.86 0.06 -14.05
CA ASP A 302 24.66 0.84 -14.44
C ASP A 302 24.26 1.89 -13.40
N ALA A 303 24.47 1.64 -12.09
CA ALA A 303 24.21 2.62 -11.03
C ALA A 303 25.21 3.79 -11.02
N ALA A 304 26.43 3.58 -11.53
CA ALA A 304 27.40 4.63 -11.78
C ALA A 304 27.10 5.43 -13.07
N ALA A 305 26.41 4.81 -14.04
CA ALA A 305 26.05 5.44 -15.32
C ALA A 305 24.68 6.14 -15.32
N ARG A 306 23.78 5.77 -14.40
CA ARG A 306 22.46 6.40 -14.19
C ARG A 306 22.36 6.78 -12.72
N GLY A 307 22.60 8.06 -12.42
CA GLY A 307 22.40 8.56 -11.06
C GLY A 307 20.97 8.28 -10.60
N GLY A 308 20.83 7.52 -9.51
CA GLY A 308 19.56 7.25 -8.82
C GLY A 308 18.73 6.09 -9.40
N ASP A 309 18.04 5.38 -8.50
CA ASP A 309 16.82 4.60 -8.80
C ASP A 309 16.96 3.17 -9.37
N GLY A 310 17.96 2.45 -8.87
CA GLY A 310 18.04 0.98 -8.97
C GLY A 310 17.20 0.23 -7.93
N ASP A 311 16.06 0.78 -7.49
CA ASP A 311 15.29 0.23 -6.38
C ASP A 311 14.18 -0.70 -6.87
N GLY A 312 14.15 -1.94 -6.37
CA GLY A 312 13.05 -2.88 -6.59
C GLY A 312 11.79 -2.51 -5.78
N GLY A 313 11.54 -1.21 -5.59
CA GLY A 313 10.28 -0.58 -5.22
C GLY A 313 9.60 -0.05 -6.47
N PHE A 314 8.32 0.27 -6.38
CA PHE A 314 7.54 0.73 -7.53
C PHE A 314 7.98 2.15 -7.97
N GLY A 315 8.81 2.25 -9.02
CA GLY A 315 9.28 3.46 -9.74
C GLY A 315 10.74 3.26 -10.20
N ASP A 316 11.14 3.30 -11.47
CA ASP A 316 10.99 4.40 -12.43
C ASP A 316 10.98 3.95 -13.92
N GLY A 317 10.18 2.94 -14.24
CA GLY A 317 10.11 2.35 -15.60
C GLY A 317 8.89 2.76 -16.43
N GLY A 318 8.42 4.01 -16.35
CA GLY A 318 7.26 4.49 -17.11
C GLY A 318 7.66 5.59 -18.10
N GLY A 319 7.90 5.21 -19.36
CA GLY A 319 8.27 6.13 -20.42
C GLY A 319 7.21 7.22 -20.64
N ASN A 320 7.68 8.46 -20.68
CA ASN A 320 6.90 9.65 -20.97
C ASN A 320 6.50 9.65 -22.47
N GLY A 321 5.39 9.00 -22.79
CA GLY A 321 4.77 9.05 -24.12
C GLY A 321 3.81 10.22 -24.20
N HIS A 322 4.33 11.45 -24.33
CA HIS A 322 3.54 12.61 -24.71
C HIS A 322 2.97 12.37 -26.12
N VAL A 323 1.66 12.16 -26.22
CA VAL A 323 0.95 12.20 -27.50
C VAL A 323 0.61 13.66 -27.78
N ASN A 324 1.49 14.37 -28.48
CA ASN A 324 1.17 15.65 -29.07
C ASN A 324 0.16 15.44 -30.21
N GLY A 325 -1.10 15.78 -29.97
CA GLY A 325 -2.10 15.94 -31.02
C GLY A 325 -1.92 17.29 -31.70
N SER A 326 -1.10 17.37 -32.75
CA SER A 326 -1.08 18.52 -33.64
C SER A 326 -2.28 18.46 -34.59
N HIS A 327 -3.19 19.42 -34.44
CA HIS A 327 -4.18 19.77 -35.46
C HIS A 327 -3.45 20.32 -36.69
N GLY A 328 -3.41 19.52 -37.76
CA GLY A 328 -3.17 19.97 -39.12
C GLY A 328 -4.46 19.80 -39.91
N PHE A 329 -5.21 20.89 -40.08
CA PHE A 329 -6.34 20.94 -40.98
C PHE A 329 -5.84 21.56 -42.28
N ASP A 330 -5.40 20.72 -43.21
CA ASP A 330 -5.09 21.14 -44.57
C ASP A 330 -6.40 21.38 -45.32
N GLY A 331 -6.63 22.64 -45.67
CA GLY A 331 -7.62 23.02 -46.65
C GLY A 331 -7.16 22.62 -48.05
N ASN A 332 -8.09 22.14 -48.87
CA ASN A 332 -8.07 22.50 -50.26
C ASN A 332 -9.49 22.66 -50.83
N SER A 333 -9.60 23.73 -51.60
CA SER A 333 -10.66 24.25 -52.46
C SER A 333 -11.42 23.21 -53.30
N ALA A 334 -12.72 23.45 -53.57
CA ALA A 334 -13.21 24.26 -54.69
C ALA A 334 -14.75 24.17 -54.84
N ASP A 335 -15.33 25.28 -55.31
CA ASP A 335 -16.49 25.37 -56.21
C ASP A 335 -17.92 25.03 -55.72
N THR A 336 -18.73 26.05 -55.43
CA THR A 336 -19.70 26.69 -56.38
C THR A 336 -20.88 27.36 -55.65
N ALA A 337 -21.29 28.52 -56.19
CA ALA A 337 -22.62 29.17 -56.23
C ALA A 337 -23.63 28.87 -55.11
N GLY A 338 -24.28 29.83 -54.44
CA GLY A 338 -24.82 31.11 -54.88
C GLY A 338 -26.12 31.36 -54.09
N ASP A 339 -26.56 32.61 -54.05
CA ASP A 339 -27.88 33.12 -53.63
C ASP A 339 -28.30 33.15 -52.14
N SER A 340 -28.20 34.37 -51.60
CA SER A 340 -29.30 35.31 -51.29
C SER A 340 -30.41 35.01 -50.25
N ALA A 341 -30.84 36.13 -49.64
CA ALA A 341 -32.02 36.40 -48.80
C ALA A 341 -31.90 36.04 -47.31
N ALA A 342 -31.76 37.00 -46.38
CA ALA A 342 -32.68 38.09 -45.96
C ALA A 342 -33.84 37.62 -45.05
N GLY A 343 -34.09 38.38 -43.98
CA GLY A 343 -35.31 38.29 -43.15
C GLY A 343 -35.05 37.75 -41.74
N ASP A 344 -34.71 38.52 -40.70
CA ASP A 344 -35.45 39.60 -40.03
C ASP A 344 -36.20 39.15 -38.76
N SER A 345 -35.90 39.87 -37.69
CA SER A 345 -36.75 40.28 -36.55
C SER A 345 -37.29 39.31 -35.48
N THR A 346 -37.26 39.88 -34.27
CA THR A 346 -38.19 39.75 -33.12
C THR A 346 -38.13 38.47 -32.28
N ALA A 347 -37.62 38.47 -31.04
CA ALA A 347 -37.95 39.23 -29.82
C ALA A 347 -39.19 38.73 -29.05
N CYS A 348 -39.05 38.75 -27.71
CA CYS A 348 -40.06 38.73 -26.64
C CYS A 348 -40.39 37.37 -25.97
N SER A 349 -39.63 37.08 -24.89
CA SER A 349 -40.06 37.05 -23.47
C SER A 349 -41.26 36.20 -22.96
N PRO A 350 -41.28 35.90 -21.63
CA PRO A 350 -41.78 34.64 -21.07
C PRO A 350 -43.03 34.78 -20.18
N GLU A 351 -43.61 33.63 -19.79
CA GLU A 351 -44.41 33.31 -18.58
C GLU A 351 -44.95 31.87 -18.79
N ARG A 352 -45.00 30.90 -17.87
CA ARG A 352 -45.10 30.82 -16.40
C ARG A 352 -44.55 29.49 -15.90
#